data_AF-A0A8X6L7J4-F1
#
_entry.id   AF-A0A8X6L7J4-F1
#
_cell.length_a   1.000
_cell.length_b   1.000
_cell.length_c   1.000
_cell.angle_alpha   90.00
_cell.angle_beta   90.00
_cell.angle_gamma   90.00
#
_symmetry.space_group_name_H-M   'P 1'
#
loop_
_entity.id
_entity.type
_entity.pdbx_description
1 polymer ?
#
loop_
_entity_poly.entity_id
_entity_poly.type
_entity_poly.pdbx_seq_one_letter_code
_entity_poly.pdbx_strand_id
1 'polypeptide(L)'
;MLEQGICRPSKSPWSSPLHVVAKSSGSIRPVGDYRKLNTVTTPDRYPIPHIQDFYHALYNKSIFLKIDIVRAYFHIPVHPDDIKKTAVCTPFGLFEFPFLNYAEQRRLFRGHLVTKSGIKPLPDKVDPILKYPQPKTIKELRRFLRLLNFFLRFLPRAAHDQTHLNDFLKGSKRNDNRKINWSEQAKSEFQNCKAPFSQRYAARAS
;
A
#
# COMPACT_ATOMS: atom_id res chain seq x y z
N MET A 1 -8.07 21.58 -17.34
CA MET A 1 -6.78 20.89 -17.61
C MET A 1 -6.12 21.46 -18.87
N LEU A 2 -6.88 21.68 -19.95
CA LEU A 2 -6.41 22.35 -21.17
C LEU A 2 -5.83 23.75 -20.90
N GLU A 3 -6.59 24.64 -20.25
CA GLU A 3 -6.13 26.00 -19.89
C GLU A 3 -4.90 26.01 -18.98
N GLN A 4 -4.70 24.94 -18.20
CA GLN A 4 -3.56 24.79 -17.30
C GLN A 4 -2.33 24.18 -18.00
N GLY A 5 -2.39 23.88 -19.30
CA GLY A 5 -1.31 23.26 -20.06
C GLY A 5 -1.01 21.79 -19.67
N ILE A 6 -1.90 21.15 -18.91
CA ILE A 6 -1.68 19.79 -18.40
C ILE A 6 -1.97 18.74 -19.48
N CYS A 7 -2.92 19.04 -20.37
CA CYS A 7 -3.21 18.22 -21.53
C CYS A 7 -3.41 19.10 -22.76
N ARG A 8 -3.34 18.48 -23.93
CA ARG A 8 -3.61 19.10 -25.23
C ARG A 8 -4.35 18.13 -26.16
N PRO A 9 -5.07 18.60 -27.19
CA PRO A 9 -5.65 17.73 -28.21
C PRO A 9 -4.60 16.83 -28.84
N SER A 10 -4.96 15.59 -29.14
CA SER A 10 -4.06 14.60 -29.71
C SER A 10 -4.62 13.99 -30.99
N LYS A 11 -3.70 13.55 -31.86
CA LYS A 11 -3.97 12.69 -33.02
C LYS A 11 -3.19 11.36 -32.88
N SER A 12 -2.89 10.97 -31.65
CA SER A 12 -2.09 9.79 -31.34
C SER A 12 -2.73 8.51 -31.88
N PRO A 13 -1.93 7.54 -32.35
CA PRO A 13 -2.41 6.19 -32.64
C PRO A 13 -2.74 5.38 -31.36
N TRP A 14 -2.44 5.92 -30.18
CA TRP A 14 -2.76 5.30 -28.89
C TRP A 14 -4.07 5.88 -28.34
N SER A 15 -4.78 5.08 -27.55
CA SER A 15 -6.02 5.50 -26.91
C SER A 15 -6.30 4.68 -25.66
N SER A 16 -6.34 5.36 -24.52
CA SER A 16 -6.82 4.83 -23.24
C SER A 16 -8.17 5.46 -22.91
N PRO A 17 -9.19 4.73 -22.43
CA PRO A 17 -10.46 5.34 -22.07
C PRO A 17 -10.34 6.23 -20.83
N LEU A 18 -11.15 7.28 -20.77
CA LEU A 18 -11.28 8.12 -19.57
C LEU A 18 -12.01 7.35 -18.45
N HIS A 19 -11.42 7.37 -17.26
CA HIS A 19 -12.03 6.93 -16.01
C HIS A 19 -12.16 8.12 -15.05
N VAL A 20 -13.31 8.25 -14.38
CA VAL A 20 -13.55 9.36 -13.45
C VAL A 20 -13.64 8.82 -12.03
N VAL A 21 -12.76 9.32 -11.16
CA VAL A 21 -12.71 8.93 -9.75
C VAL A 21 -13.25 10.06 -8.88
N ALA A 22 -14.30 9.80 -8.11
CA ALA A 22 -14.80 10.74 -7.11
C ALA A 22 -13.92 10.71 -5.85
N LYS A 23 -13.56 11.90 -5.33
CA LYS A 23 -12.95 12.02 -4.00
C LYS A 23 -14.05 12.09 -2.94
N SER A 24 -13.69 11.74 -1.70
CA SER A 24 -14.53 11.97 -0.51
C SER A 24 -14.94 13.42 -0.33
N SER A 25 -14.16 14.37 -0.87
CA SER A 25 -14.47 15.81 -0.85
C SER A 25 -15.50 16.24 -1.91
N GLY A 26 -16.08 15.31 -2.68
CA GLY A 26 -16.97 15.60 -3.82
C GLY A 26 -16.27 16.03 -5.12
N SER A 27 -14.96 16.32 -5.07
CA SER A 27 -14.19 16.68 -6.29
C SER A 27 -13.88 15.45 -7.15
N ILE A 28 -13.93 15.60 -8.47
CA ILE A 28 -13.61 14.53 -9.42
C ILE A 28 -12.14 14.56 -9.87
N ARG A 29 -11.57 13.39 -10.16
CA ARG A 29 -10.28 13.23 -10.83
C ARG A 29 -10.49 12.52 -12.16
N PRO A 30 -10.26 13.17 -13.32
CA PRO A 30 -10.15 12.46 -14.59
C PRO A 30 -8.82 11.68 -14.61
N VAL A 31 -8.89 10.38 -14.92
CA VAL A 31 -7.79 9.42 -14.88
C VAL A 31 -7.79 8.63 -16.19
N GLY A 32 -6.64 8.45 -16.82
CA GLY A 32 -6.54 7.54 -17.97
C GLY A 32 -6.51 6.09 -17.50
N ASP A 33 -7.32 5.22 -18.12
CA ASP A 33 -7.21 3.78 -17.90
C ASP A 33 -6.03 3.21 -18.69
N TYR A 34 -4.86 3.23 -18.06
CA TYR A 34 -3.61 2.73 -18.63
C TYR A 34 -3.35 1.25 -18.38
N ARG A 35 -4.34 0.45 -17.97
CA ARG A 35 -4.10 -0.99 -17.68
C ARG A 35 -3.50 -1.73 -18.88
N LYS A 36 -4.02 -1.49 -20.09
CA LYS A 36 -3.46 -2.06 -21.32
C LYS A 36 -2.08 -1.50 -21.64
N LEU A 37 -1.90 -0.18 -21.54
CA LEU A 37 -0.59 0.45 -21.74
C LEU A 37 0.47 -0.16 -20.81
N ASN A 38 0.13 -0.34 -19.54
CA ASN A 38 1.01 -0.92 -18.52
C ASN A 38 1.44 -2.37 -18.82
N THR A 39 0.72 -3.12 -19.65
CA THR A 39 1.12 -4.48 -20.05
C THR A 39 2.19 -4.51 -21.12
N VAL A 40 2.35 -3.41 -21.87
CA VAL A 40 3.33 -3.29 -22.96
C VAL A 40 4.46 -2.32 -22.61
N THR A 41 4.46 -1.74 -21.42
CA THR A 41 5.56 -0.92 -20.89
C THR A 41 6.48 -1.75 -20.00
N THR A 42 7.77 -1.49 -20.10
CA THR A 42 8.76 -2.07 -19.19
C THR A 42 8.60 -1.46 -17.80
N PRO A 43 8.36 -2.25 -16.75
CA PRO A 43 8.25 -1.70 -15.40
C PRO A 43 9.58 -1.11 -14.93
N ASP A 44 9.60 0.19 -14.65
CA ASP A 44 10.70 0.80 -13.90
C ASP A 44 10.60 0.37 -12.43
N ARG A 45 11.60 -0.42 -11.99
CA ARG A 45 11.72 -0.92 -10.62
C ARG A 45 12.76 -0.12 -9.86
N TYR A 46 12.63 1.21 -9.87
CA TYR A 46 13.44 2.07 -9.03
C TYR A 46 13.33 1.63 -7.56
N PRO A 47 14.45 1.41 -6.85
CA PRO A 47 14.42 0.95 -5.47
C PRO A 47 13.86 2.05 -4.58
N ILE A 48 12.60 1.89 -4.18
CA ILE A 48 12.00 2.74 -3.15
C ILE A 48 12.53 2.22 -1.80
N PRO A 49 13.27 3.02 -1.03
CA PRO A 49 13.80 2.55 0.24
C PRO A 49 12.66 2.15 1.18
N HIS A 50 12.89 1.15 2.01
CA HIS A 50 11.85 0.71 2.94
C HIS A 50 11.57 1.87 3.89
N ILE A 51 10.30 2.07 4.27
CA ILE A 51 9.93 3.19 5.13
C ILE A 51 10.79 3.24 6.40
N GLN A 52 11.18 2.07 6.91
CA GLN A 52 12.01 1.98 8.11
C GLN A 52 13.48 2.36 7.92
N ASP A 53 14.01 2.31 6.70
CA ASP A 53 15.40 2.67 6.45
C ASP A 53 15.58 4.19 6.62
N PHE A 54 14.52 4.97 6.39
CA PHE A 54 14.49 6.41 6.70
C PHE A 54 14.46 6.73 8.20
N TYR A 55 14.24 5.74 9.09
CA TYR A 55 14.01 6.02 10.51
C TYR A 55 15.27 6.30 11.30
N HIS A 56 16.41 5.72 10.89
CA HIS A 56 17.69 6.04 11.51
C HIS A 56 17.99 7.55 11.42
N ALA A 57 17.61 8.18 10.31
CA ALA A 57 17.76 9.62 10.12
C ALA A 57 16.81 10.48 10.96
N LEU A 58 15.68 9.92 11.41
CA LEU A 58 14.64 10.61 12.17
C LEU A 58 14.74 10.38 13.70
N TYR A 59 15.57 9.44 14.14
CA TYR A 59 15.71 9.11 15.56
C TYR A 59 16.23 10.32 16.36
N ASN A 60 15.59 10.57 17.51
CA ASN A 60 15.89 11.69 18.42
C ASN A 60 15.71 13.10 17.81
N LYS A 61 15.04 13.24 16.66
CA LYS A 61 14.61 14.54 16.14
C LYS A 61 13.32 15.00 16.83
N SER A 62 13.23 16.29 17.13
CA SER A 62 12.08 16.91 17.80
C SER A 62 11.20 17.74 16.87
N ILE A 63 11.75 18.20 15.74
CA ILE A 63 11.05 19.01 14.74
C ILE A 63 10.94 18.19 13.46
N PHE A 64 9.71 18.02 12.99
CA PHE A 64 9.40 17.32 11.75
C PHE A 64 8.72 18.28 10.80
N LEU A 65 9.26 18.41 9.59
CA LEU A 65 8.63 19.14 8.50
C LEU A 65 8.08 18.14 7.48
N LYS A 66 6.79 18.27 7.18
CA LYS A 66 6.14 17.51 6.11
C LYS A 66 5.78 18.49 5.00
N ILE A 67 6.47 18.38 3.87
CA ILE A 67 6.13 19.11 2.64
C ILE A 67 5.31 18.16 1.77
N ASP A 68 4.12 18.59 1.37
CA ASP A 68 3.29 17.88 0.41
C ASP A 68 3.28 18.65 -0.92
N ILE A 69 3.79 18.03 -1.98
CA ILE A 69 3.83 18.64 -3.31
C ILE A 69 2.49 18.38 -3.98
N VAL A 70 1.61 19.36 -3.89
CA VAL A 70 0.27 19.30 -4.48
C VAL A 70 0.38 19.07 -5.98
N ARG A 71 -0.26 18.02 -6.48
CA ARG A 71 -0.29 17.64 -7.92
C ARG A 71 1.11 17.39 -8.53
N ALA A 72 2.07 16.92 -7.72
CA ALA A 72 3.45 16.65 -8.14
C ALA A 72 3.61 15.94 -9.50
N TYR A 73 2.72 15.01 -9.84
CA TYR A 73 2.74 14.31 -11.13
C TYR A 73 2.78 15.27 -12.32
N PHE A 74 2.01 16.36 -12.29
CA PHE A 74 1.95 17.33 -13.39
C PHE A 74 3.21 18.20 -13.50
N HIS A 75 4.18 18.07 -12.58
CA HIS A 75 5.48 18.72 -12.68
C HIS A 75 6.55 17.81 -13.30
N ILE A 76 6.26 16.51 -13.46
CA ILE A 76 7.22 15.54 -14.01
C ILE A 76 6.95 15.40 -15.51
N PRO A 77 7.85 15.86 -16.39
CA PRO A 77 7.65 15.76 -17.84
C PRO A 77 7.69 14.32 -18.31
N VAL A 78 6.87 14.00 -19.31
CA VAL A 78 6.93 12.75 -20.08
C VAL A 78 7.93 12.95 -21.21
N HIS A 79 8.73 11.92 -21.50
CA HIS A 79 9.64 11.96 -22.64
C HIS A 79 8.87 12.27 -23.94
N PRO A 80 9.34 13.18 -24.81
CA PRO A 80 8.59 13.63 -25.99
C PRO A 80 8.02 12.48 -26.87
N ASP A 81 8.81 11.44 -27.08
CA ASP A 81 8.42 10.27 -27.89
C ASP A 81 7.30 9.42 -27.25
N ASP A 82 7.13 9.54 -25.93
CA ASP A 82 6.17 8.77 -25.15
C ASP A 82 4.89 9.56 -24.85
N ILE A 83 4.85 10.87 -25.09
CA ILE A 83 3.66 11.71 -24.86
C ILE A 83 2.44 11.12 -25.57
N LYS A 84 2.60 10.66 -26.82
CA LYS A 84 1.52 10.05 -27.60
C LYS A 84 0.89 8.83 -26.91
N LYS A 85 1.67 8.06 -26.14
CA LYS A 85 1.19 6.87 -25.41
C LYS A 85 0.24 7.23 -24.27
N THR A 86 0.30 8.47 -23.78
CA THR A 86 -0.57 8.98 -22.72
C THR A 86 -1.97 9.36 -23.21
N ALA A 87 -2.27 9.23 -24.50
CA ALA A 87 -3.53 9.70 -25.06
C ALA A 87 -4.76 9.05 -24.39
N VAL A 88 -5.69 9.90 -23.96
CA VAL A 88 -6.96 9.52 -23.32
C VAL A 88 -8.13 9.93 -24.20
N CYS A 89 -8.96 8.96 -24.55
CA CYS A 89 -10.20 9.18 -25.29
C CYS A 89 -11.32 9.58 -24.33
N THR A 90 -11.98 10.68 -24.66
CA THR A 90 -13.12 11.24 -23.94
C THR A 90 -14.31 11.37 -24.90
N PRO A 91 -15.55 11.57 -24.41
CA PRO A 91 -16.70 11.86 -25.28
C PRO A 91 -16.53 13.10 -26.16
N PHE A 92 -15.57 13.97 -25.84
CA PHE A 92 -15.36 15.26 -26.51
C PHE A 92 -14.06 15.30 -27.33
N GLY A 93 -13.37 14.16 -27.48
CA GLY A 93 -12.14 14.06 -28.27
C GLY A 93 -11.00 13.33 -27.56
N LEU A 94 -9.87 13.27 -28.24
CA LEU A 94 -8.64 12.62 -27.80
C LEU A 94 -7.65 13.66 -27.28
N PHE A 95 -7.09 13.42 -26.09
CA PHE A 95 -6.15 14.34 -25.44
C PHE A 95 -4.92 13.62 -24.93
N GLU A 96 -3.74 14.21 -25.08
CA GLU A 96 -2.46 13.69 -24.57
C GLU A 96 -1.88 14.61 -23.48
N PHE A 97 -0.99 14.04 -22.67
CA PHE A 97 -0.44 14.67 -21.47
C PHE A 97 1.08 14.81 -21.60
N PRO A 98 1.62 16.04 -21.72
CA PRO A 98 3.06 16.29 -21.73
C PRO A 98 3.76 16.01 -20.39
N PHE A 99 2.99 15.90 -19.31
CA PHE A 99 3.46 15.60 -17.95
C PHE A 99 2.79 14.32 -17.45
N LEU A 100 3.36 13.68 -16.42
CA LEU A 100 2.75 12.50 -15.81
C LEU A 100 1.34 12.86 -15.34
N ASN A 101 0.38 12.04 -15.74
CA ASN A 101 -1.01 12.20 -15.33
C ASN A 101 -1.41 11.14 -14.31
N TYR A 102 -2.60 11.29 -13.74
CA TYR A 102 -3.15 10.28 -12.87
C TYR A 102 -3.40 9.01 -13.68
N ALA A 103 -2.79 7.92 -13.24
CA ALA A 103 -3.10 6.56 -13.67
C ALA A 103 -3.78 5.82 -12.52
N GLU A 104 -4.76 4.97 -12.82
CA GLU A 104 -5.33 4.09 -11.80
C GLU A 104 -4.30 3.03 -11.40
N GLN A 105 -3.49 3.33 -10.40
CA GLN A 105 -2.77 2.33 -9.62
C GLN A 105 -3.48 2.19 -8.27
N ARG A 106 -4.18 1.07 -8.08
CA ARG A 106 -4.63 0.65 -6.75
C ARG A 106 -3.42 0.35 -5.88
N ARG A 107 -2.92 1.36 -5.15
CA ARG A 107 -1.91 1.19 -4.11
C ARG A 107 -2.42 1.78 -2.80
N LEU A 108 -2.66 0.91 -1.83
CA LEU A 108 -2.88 1.24 -0.43
C LEU A 108 -1.63 1.97 0.09
N PHE A 109 -1.75 3.24 0.52
CA PHE A 109 -0.62 3.97 1.10
C PHE A 109 -0.82 4.31 2.58
N ARG A 110 0.09 3.69 3.38
CA ARG A 110 0.67 4.00 4.69
C ARG A 110 -0.21 4.12 5.96
N GLY A 111 0.27 3.43 7.00
CA GLY A 111 -0.42 3.13 8.25
C GLY A 111 0.43 3.27 9.52
N HIS A 112 1.30 4.28 9.59
CA HIS A 112 2.26 4.45 10.70
C HIS A 112 2.27 5.90 11.23
N LEU A 113 2.40 6.05 12.55
CA LEU A 113 2.58 7.29 13.30
C LEU A 113 4.06 7.50 13.64
N VAL A 114 4.57 8.72 13.44
CA VAL A 114 5.93 9.13 13.82
C VAL A 114 5.89 9.89 15.13
N THR A 115 6.70 9.48 16.10
CA THR A 115 6.84 10.14 17.42
C THR A 115 8.32 10.28 17.79
N LYS A 116 8.64 11.12 18.79
CA LYS A 116 10.00 11.30 19.32
C LYS A 116 10.66 9.98 19.76
N SER A 117 9.88 9.01 20.22
CA SER A 117 10.32 7.68 20.67
C SER A 117 10.40 6.62 19.56
N GLY A 118 10.23 7.02 18.30
CA GLY A 118 10.23 6.13 17.14
C GLY A 118 8.87 6.04 16.48
N ILE A 119 8.63 4.96 15.75
CA ILE A 119 7.43 4.80 14.93
C ILE A 119 6.54 3.70 15.45
N LYS A 120 5.24 3.99 15.44
CA LYS A 120 4.21 3.07 15.87
C LYS A 120 3.25 2.83 14.70
N PRO A 121 2.74 1.61 14.50
CA PRO A 121 1.58 1.40 13.64
C PRO A 121 0.41 2.31 14.05
N LEU A 122 -0.42 2.74 13.10
CA LEU A 122 -1.65 3.47 13.41
C LEU A 122 -2.67 2.55 14.10
N PRO A 123 -3.44 3.07 15.08
CA PRO A 123 -4.54 2.38 15.76
C PRO A 123 -5.36 1.47 14.84
N ASP A 124 -5.95 2.07 13.81
CA ASP A 124 -6.87 1.46 12.86
C ASP A 124 -6.26 0.32 12.04
N LYS A 125 -4.92 0.23 12.00
CA LYS A 125 -4.21 -0.79 11.23
C LYS A 125 -3.81 -2.02 12.05
N VAL A 126 -3.75 -1.89 13.38
CA VAL A 126 -3.47 -3.04 14.26
C VAL A 126 -4.73 -3.56 14.95
N ASP A 127 -5.77 -2.74 15.06
CA ASP A 127 -7.10 -3.18 15.51
C ASP A 127 -7.56 -4.48 14.83
N PRO A 128 -7.44 -4.63 13.49
CA PRO A 128 -7.77 -5.87 12.81
C PRO A 128 -6.90 -7.08 13.19
N ILE A 129 -5.68 -6.87 13.69
CA ILE A 129 -4.77 -7.93 14.18
C ILE A 129 -5.18 -8.36 15.58
N LEU A 130 -5.39 -7.38 16.48
CA LEU A 130 -5.79 -7.62 17.86
C LEU A 130 -7.14 -8.37 17.90
N LYS A 131 -8.12 -7.86 17.15
CA LYS A 131 -9.48 -8.40 17.06
C LYS A 131 -9.59 -9.61 16.11
N TYR A 132 -8.50 -10.04 15.47
CA TYR A 132 -8.56 -11.16 14.53
C TYR A 132 -8.98 -12.45 15.26
N PRO A 133 -10.09 -13.11 14.89
CA PRO A 133 -10.52 -14.33 15.57
C PRO A 133 -9.51 -15.46 15.32
N GLN A 134 -9.42 -16.43 16.23
CA GLN A 134 -8.56 -17.59 16.02
C GLN A 134 -8.90 -18.29 14.69
N PRO A 135 -7.96 -18.38 13.74
CA PRO A 135 -8.22 -18.97 12.43
C PRO A 135 -8.71 -20.40 12.52
N LYS A 136 -9.81 -20.74 11.83
CA LYS A 136 -10.32 -22.12 11.76
C LYS A 136 -9.72 -22.89 10.59
N THR A 137 -9.29 -22.17 9.56
CA THR A 137 -8.80 -22.74 8.29
C THR A 137 -7.41 -22.22 7.91
N ILE A 138 -6.69 -23.00 7.10
CA ILE A 138 -5.39 -22.60 6.55
C ILE A 138 -5.46 -21.27 5.77
N LYS A 139 -6.54 -21.04 5.02
CA LYS A 139 -6.80 -19.78 4.31
C LYS A 139 -6.87 -18.59 5.26
N GLU A 140 -7.57 -18.73 6.38
CA GLU A 140 -7.69 -17.70 7.42
C GLU A 140 -6.35 -17.47 8.14
N LEU A 141 -5.60 -18.53 8.43
CA LEU A 141 -4.28 -18.42 9.07
C LEU A 141 -3.29 -17.70 8.16
N ARG A 142 -3.29 -18.02 6.86
CA ARG A 142 -2.45 -17.31 5.88
C ARG A 142 -2.85 -15.83 5.74
N ARG A 143 -4.13 -15.50 5.90
CA ARG A 143 -4.58 -14.10 5.93
C ARG A 143 -4.06 -13.39 7.19
N PHE A 144 -4.15 -14.04 8.35
CA PHE A 144 -3.60 -13.52 9.61
C PHE A 144 -2.09 -13.29 9.52
N LEU A 145 -1.31 -14.30 9.11
CA LEU A 145 0.14 -14.20 9.03
C LEU A 145 0.60 -13.14 8.00
N ARG A 146 -0.13 -12.96 6.89
CA ARG A 146 0.15 -11.84 5.97
C ARG A 146 -0.07 -10.48 6.61
N LEU A 147 -1.14 -10.34 7.38
CA LEU A 147 -1.43 -9.11 8.12
C LEU A 147 -0.38 -8.84 9.20
N LEU A 148 0.02 -9.89 9.92
CA LEU A 148 1.06 -9.84 10.95
C LEU A 148 2.43 -9.48 10.37
N ASN A 149 2.82 -10.12 9.26
CA ASN A 149 4.12 -9.94 8.61
C ASN A 149 4.30 -8.54 8.01
N PHE A 150 3.21 -7.82 7.71
CA PHE A 150 3.31 -6.39 7.38
C PHE A 150 3.94 -5.57 8.52
N PHE A 151 3.82 -6.03 9.77
CA PHE A 151 4.38 -5.40 10.97
C PHE A 151 5.54 -6.19 11.59
N LEU A 152 6.16 -7.10 10.84
CA LEU A 152 7.18 -8.03 11.36
C LEU A 152 8.34 -7.31 12.08
N ARG A 153 8.79 -6.16 11.58
CA ARG A 153 9.88 -5.38 12.18
C ARG A 153 9.56 -4.80 13.57
N PHE A 154 8.29 -4.81 13.99
CA PHE A 154 7.87 -4.41 15.35
C PHE A 154 7.84 -5.58 16.34
N LEU A 155 8.06 -6.81 15.87
CA LEU A 155 8.00 -8.04 16.64
C LEU A 155 9.42 -8.60 16.86
N PRO A 156 10.04 -8.37 18.04
CA PRO A 156 11.43 -8.72 18.29
C PRO A 156 11.75 -10.23 18.21
N ARG A 157 10.74 -11.11 18.26
CA ARG A 157 10.89 -12.57 18.21
C ARG A 157 9.89 -13.26 17.27
N ALA A 158 9.40 -12.57 16.24
CA ALA A 158 8.35 -13.12 15.38
C ALA A 158 8.70 -14.43 14.69
N ALA A 159 9.96 -14.69 14.34
CA ALA A 159 10.35 -15.97 13.75
C ALA A 159 10.10 -17.14 14.72
N HIS A 160 10.46 -16.96 16.00
CA HIS A 160 10.22 -17.92 17.07
C HIS A 160 8.71 -18.04 17.36
N ASP A 161 8.03 -16.91 17.52
CA ASP A 161 6.62 -16.87 17.93
C ASP A 161 5.64 -17.32 16.83
N GLN A 162 6.10 -17.52 15.60
CA GLN A 162 5.30 -18.02 14.48
C GLN A 162 5.68 -19.46 14.06
N THR A 163 6.57 -20.14 14.78
CA THR A 163 7.14 -21.42 14.34
C THR A 163 6.06 -22.47 14.10
N HIS A 164 5.23 -22.75 15.10
CA HIS A 164 4.17 -23.75 14.99
C HIS A 164 3.03 -23.26 14.09
N LEU A 165 2.82 -21.94 13.99
CA LEU A 165 1.87 -21.37 13.02
C LEU A 165 2.30 -21.62 11.56
N ASN A 166 3.60 -21.54 11.27
CA ASN A 166 4.13 -21.77 9.93
C ASN A 166 4.13 -23.26 9.56
N ASP A 167 4.21 -24.17 10.53
CA ASP A 167 4.11 -25.61 10.28
C ASP A 167 2.78 -26.00 9.63
N PHE A 168 1.67 -25.37 10.03
CA PHE A 168 0.37 -25.58 9.39
C PHE A 168 0.35 -25.14 7.92
N LEU A 169 1.23 -24.21 7.51
CA LEU A 169 1.31 -23.74 6.13
C LEU A 169 2.19 -24.65 5.24
N LYS A 170 2.94 -25.60 5.80
CA LYS A 170 3.78 -26.51 4.99
C LYS A 170 2.90 -27.33 4.03
N GLY A 171 3.29 -27.35 2.75
CA GLY A 171 2.56 -28.06 1.68
C GLY A 171 1.17 -27.50 1.34
N SER A 172 0.80 -26.32 1.84
CA SER A 172 -0.54 -25.76 1.65
C SER A 172 -0.73 -25.02 0.32
N LYS A 173 -1.89 -25.19 -0.31
CA LYS A 173 -2.26 -24.47 -1.55
C LYS A 173 -2.84 -23.07 -1.25
N ARG A 174 -2.83 -22.17 -2.24
CA ARG A 174 -3.28 -20.76 -2.09
C ARG A 174 -4.70 -20.61 -1.50
N ASN A 175 -5.62 -21.50 -1.85
CA ASN A 175 -7.03 -21.50 -1.43
C ASN A 175 -7.39 -22.69 -0.53
N ASP A 176 -6.41 -23.19 0.22
CA ASP A 176 -6.58 -24.33 1.11
C ASP A 176 -7.51 -24.01 2.30
N ASN A 177 -8.65 -24.70 2.38
CA ASN A 177 -9.66 -24.56 3.43
C ASN A 177 -9.61 -25.67 4.48
N ARG A 178 -8.53 -26.48 4.52
CA ARG A 178 -8.36 -27.50 5.57
C ARG A 178 -8.48 -26.86 6.95
N LYS A 179 -9.18 -27.55 7.85
CA LYS A 179 -9.34 -27.13 9.24
C LYS A 179 -8.01 -27.30 9.98
N ILE A 180 -7.73 -26.36 10.87
CA ILE A 180 -6.52 -26.37 11.70
C ILE A 180 -6.81 -27.12 13.00
N ASN A 181 -5.97 -28.11 13.30
CA ASN A 181 -5.96 -28.78 14.59
C ASN A 181 -5.02 -28.02 15.52
N TRP A 182 -5.57 -27.13 16.34
CA TRP A 182 -4.79 -26.26 17.22
C TRP A 182 -4.23 -27.02 18.43
N SER A 183 -2.91 -27.09 18.53
CA SER A 183 -2.23 -27.46 19.77
C SER A 183 -2.24 -26.31 20.78
N GLU A 184 -2.00 -26.61 22.05
CA GLU A 184 -1.86 -25.59 23.09
C GLU A 184 -0.67 -24.65 22.81
N GLN A 185 0.43 -25.16 22.25
CA GLN A 185 1.56 -24.32 21.83
C GLN A 185 1.14 -23.33 20.73
N ALA A 186 0.41 -23.79 19.71
CA ALA A 186 -0.02 -22.94 18.61
C ALA A 186 -1.02 -21.85 19.09
N LYS A 187 -1.91 -22.18 20.03
CA LYS A 187 -2.81 -21.19 20.64
C LYS A 187 -2.03 -20.11 21.40
N SER A 188 -1.03 -20.52 22.17
CA SER A 188 -0.16 -19.61 22.91
C SER A 188 0.62 -18.69 21.97
N GLU A 189 1.25 -19.26 20.92
CA GLU A 189 1.95 -18.51 19.87
C GLU A 189 1.06 -17.47 19.17
N PHE A 190 -0.18 -17.84 18.85
CA PHE A 190 -1.14 -16.93 18.24
C PHE A 190 -1.43 -15.71 19.14
N GLN A 191 -1.55 -15.90 20.45
CA GLN A 191 -1.74 -14.80 21.39
C GLN A 191 -0.45 -13.99 21.61
N ASN A 192 0.70 -14.67 21.70
CA ASN A 192 2.00 -14.02 21.84
C ASN A 192 2.33 -13.11 20.66
N CYS A 193 1.95 -13.51 19.44
CA CYS A 193 2.07 -12.67 18.24
C CYS A 193 1.27 -11.36 18.32
N LYS A 194 0.21 -11.31 19.13
CA LYS A 194 -0.63 -10.12 19.34
C LYS A 194 -0.14 -9.24 20.50
N ALA A 195 0.50 -9.82 21.51
CA ALA A 195 0.86 -9.12 22.75
C ALA A 195 1.72 -7.85 22.56
N PRO A 196 2.74 -7.81 21.67
CA PRO A 196 3.54 -6.60 21.43
C PRO A 196 2.74 -5.41 20.91
N PHE A 197 1.60 -5.70 20.26
CA PHE A 197 0.67 -4.68 19.81
C PHE A 197 -0.21 -4.19 20.97
N SER A 198 -0.69 -5.06 21.84
CA SER A 198 -1.51 -4.67 23.01
C SER A 198 -0.76 -3.78 24.00
N GLN A 199 0.48 -4.14 24.39
CA GLN A 199 1.27 -3.37 25.35
C GLN A 199 1.67 -1.97 24.83
N ARG A 200 1.91 -1.84 23.52
CA ARG A 200 2.28 -0.54 22.91
C ARG A 200 1.08 0.37 22.64
N TYR A 201 -0.15 -0.15 22.71
CA TYR A 201 -1.41 0.59 22.63
C TYR A 201 -1.86 1.18 23.97
N ALA A 202 -1.60 0.49 25.09
CA ALA A 202 -2.01 0.94 26.42
C ALA A 202 -1.37 2.27 26.86
N ALA A 203 -0.19 2.61 26.34
CA ALA A 203 0.51 3.88 26.61
C ALA A 203 -0.12 5.12 25.94
N ARG A 204 -1.41 5.07 25.62
CA ARG A 204 -2.20 6.16 25.03
C ARG A 204 -3.46 6.51 25.84
N ALA A 205 -3.66 5.85 26.98
CA ALA A 205 -4.78 6.10 27.90
C ALA A 205 -4.32 6.75 29.24
N SER A 206 -3.11 7.31 29.26
CA SER A 206 -2.49 8.00 30.42
C SER A 206 -1.74 9.22 29.95
#